data_AF-A0A553ENJ8-F1
#
_entry.id   AF-A0A553ENJ8-F1
#
_cell.length_a   1.000
_cell.length_b   1.000
_cell.length_c   1.000
_cell.angle_alpha   90.00
_cell.angle_beta   90.00
_cell.angle_gamma   90.00
#
_symmetry.space_group_name_H-M   'P 1'
#
loop_
_entity.id
_entity.type
_entity.pdbx_description
1 polymer ?
#
loop_
_entity_poly.entity_id
_entity_poly.type
_entity_poly.pdbx_seq_one_letter_code
_entity_poly.pdbx_strand_id
1 'polypeptide(L)'
;MIAKPYIAKWQEHAPWKEFSQVEQDLIISRALVEIFSDDFLREHLAFRGGTALHKLYLNPAPRYSEDIDLVQIKQGPIKPIMERIGEVITFFEEDRKTQNRGHGIKALYRFTSEYEEIRMRLKLEINCREHFNVLDWVDFPYAVQSEWFEGNCKIRTYSINELLGAKLRALYQRSKGRDLFDLDYARRNMDINIDEILECFREYIVFGTEKKPPSQKEFLQNIEAKENDPDFTGDMEALLRPEIEYNQEKAFEWLKNELIERM
;
A
#
# COMPACT_ATOMS: atom_id res chain seq x y z
N MET A 1 10.09 -23.27 -2.88
CA MET A 1 9.96 -21.93 -2.27
C MET A 1 10.15 -22.04 -0.75
N ILE A 2 9.42 -21.29 0.09
CA ILE A 2 9.67 -21.16 1.54
C ILE A 2 9.23 -22.43 2.28
N ALA A 3 10.08 -23.04 3.10
CA ALA A 3 9.67 -24.26 3.81
C ALA A 3 8.47 -24.01 4.76
N LYS A 4 7.49 -24.91 4.74
CA LYS A 4 6.24 -24.84 5.54
C LYS A 4 6.44 -24.39 7.01
N PRO A 5 7.40 -24.94 7.79
CA PRO A 5 7.61 -24.53 9.17
C PRO A 5 7.95 -23.04 9.32
N TYR A 6 8.64 -22.44 8.34
CA TYR A 6 9.03 -21.03 8.37
C TYR A 6 7.84 -20.11 8.06
N ILE A 7 6.95 -20.54 7.16
CA ILE A 7 5.68 -19.85 6.89
C ILE A 7 4.79 -19.90 8.14
N ALA A 8 4.63 -21.09 8.74
CA ALA A 8 3.81 -21.24 9.94
C ALA A 8 4.27 -20.35 11.08
N LYS A 9 5.58 -20.23 11.30
CA LYS A 9 6.13 -19.34 12.32
C LYS A 9 5.92 -17.86 11.99
N TRP A 10 5.98 -17.48 10.70
CA TRP A 10 5.71 -16.09 10.29
C TRP A 10 4.28 -15.62 10.59
N GLN A 11 3.35 -16.54 10.85
CA GLN A 11 1.99 -16.19 11.28
C GLN A 11 1.96 -15.40 12.60
N GLU A 12 3.01 -15.48 13.43
CA GLU A 12 3.19 -14.64 14.63
C GLU A 12 3.28 -13.15 14.28
N HIS A 13 3.80 -12.81 13.10
CA HIS A 13 3.93 -11.44 12.59
C HIS A 13 2.78 -11.05 11.65
N ALA A 14 2.32 -12.01 10.84
CA ALA A 14 1.27 -11.84 9.86
C ALA A 14 0.14 -12.86 10.11
N PRO A 15 -0.73 -12.63 11.10
CA PRO A 15 -1.75 -13.59 11.55
C PRO A 15 -2.95 -13.72 10.60
N TRP A 16 -2.66 -14.03 9.34
CA TRP A 16 -3.67 -14.31 8.31
C TRP A 16 -4.24 -15.72 8.47
N LYS A 17 -5.50 -15.91 8.03
CA LYS A 17 -6.18 -17.21 8.12
C LYS A 17 -5.58 -18.23 7.14
N GLU A 18 -5.27 -17.79 5.93
CA GLU A 18 -4.68 -18.63 4.89
C GLU A 18 -3.15 -18.53 4.94
N PHE A 19 -2.46 -19.67 4.88
CA PHE A 19 -0.99 -19.69 4.90
C PHE A 19 -0.40 -19.12 3.62
N SER A 20 -1.11 -19.17 2.50
CA SER A 20 -0.78 -18.47 1.26
C SER A 20 -0.58 -16.96 1.48
N GLN A 21 -1.41 -16.34 2.33
CA GLN A 21 -1.33 -14.92 2.69
C GLN A 21 -0.16 -14.65 3.64
N VAL A 22 0.12 -15.57 4.57
CA VAL A 22 1.31 -15.52 5.45
C VAL A 22 2.59 -15.62 4.62
N GLU A 23 2.64 -16.54 3.66
CA GLU A 23 3.76 -16.71 2.73
C GLU A 23 3.97 -15.46 1.87
N GLN A 24 2.89 -14.92 1.27
CA GLN A 24 2.94 -13.67 0.52
C GLN A 24 3.47 -12.51 1.39
N ASP A 25 3.03 -12.41 2.64
CA ASP A 25 3.49 -11.35 3.55
C ASP A 25 5.00 -11.44 3.81
N LEU A 26 5.53 -12.65 4.04
CA LEU A 26 6.97 -12.88 4.23
C LEU A 26 7.76 -12.56 2.95
N ILE A 27 7.25 -12.94 1.78
CA ILE A 27 7.82 -12.60 0.47
C ILE A 27 7.88 -11.09 0.27
N ILE A 28 6.81 -10.35 0.57
CA ILE A 28 6.77 -8.88 0.48
C ILE A 28 7.79 -8.28 1.44
N SER A 29 7.85 -8.79 2.68
CA SER A 29 8.75 -8.28 3.72
C SER A 29 10.21 -8.42 3.31
N ARG A 30 10.60 -9.59 2.78
CA ARG A 30 11.93 -9.79 2.18
C ARG A 30 12.16 -8.87 0.99
N ALA A 31 11.23 -8.81 0.04
CA ALA A 31 11.39 -7.98 -1.16
C ALA A 31 11.63 -6.51 -0.82
N LEU A 32 10.94 -5.96 0.20
CA LEU A 32 11.17 -4.60 0.67
C LEU A 32 12.59 -4.43 1.21
N VAL A 33 13.10 -5.36 2.02
CA VAL A 33 14.48 -5.29 2.51
C VAL A 33 15.48 -5.37 1.36
N GLU A 34 15.32 -6.30 0.41
CA GLU A 34 16.23 -6.45 -0.74
C GLU A 34 16.24 -5.19 -1.62
N ILE A 35 15.08 -4.57 -1.88
CA ILE A 35 14.97 -3.33 -2.68
C ILE A 35 15.64 -2.16 -1.96
N PHE A 36 15.34 -1.95 -0.68
CA PHE A 36 15.79 -0.76 0.05
C PHE A 36 17.17 -0.91 0.71
N SER A 37 17.77 -2.10 0.68
CA SER A 37 19.18 -2.30 1.02
C SER A 37 20.13 -1.96 -0.13
N ASP A 38 19.62 -1.89 -1.36
CA ASP A 38 20.39 -1.44 -2.52
C ASP A 38 20.42 0.10 -2.60
N ASP A 39 21.62 0.68 -2.58
CA ASP A 39 21.79 2.14 -2.58
C ASP A 39 21.19 2.81 -3.82
N PHE A 40 21.35 2.20 -5.00
CA PHE A 40 20.80 2.76 -6.22
C PHE A 40 19.27 2.77 -6.18
N LEU A 41 18.63 1.66 -5.83
CA LEU A 41 17.18 1.58 -5.73
C LEU A 41 16.62 2.50 -4.63
N ARG A 42 17.23 2.53 -3.45
CA ARG A 42 16.83 3.40 -2.32
C ARG A 42 16.86 4.89 -2.69
N GLU A 43 17.82 5.32 -3.50
CA GLU A 43 17.88 6.70 -3.97
C GLU A 43 16.86 7.06 -5.06
N HIS A 44 16.28 6.06 -5.72
CA HIS A 44 15.41 6.26 -6.89
C HIS A 44 13.96 5.85 -6.64
N LEU A 45 13.67 5.13 -5.55
CA LEU A 45 12.34 4.59 -5.25
C LEU A 45 11.84 5.01 -3.88
N ALA A 46 10.55 5.31 -3.80
CA ALA A 46 9.82 5.46 -2.55
C ALA A 46 8.69 4.43 -2.47
N PHE A 47 8.49 3.83 -1.30
CA PHE A 47 7.39 2.91 -1.02
C PHE A 47 6.11 3.66 -0.68
N ARG A 48 4.99 3.27 -1.29
CA ARG A 48 3.67 3.91 -1.11
C ARG A 48 2.53 2.90 -1.14
N GLY A 49 1.30 3.43 -1.13
CA GLY A 49 0.09 2.62 -1.32
C GLY A 49 -0.40 1.97 -0.03
N GLY A 50 -1.32 1.01 -0.18
CA GLY A 50 -1.93 0.33 0.98
C GLY A 50 -0.92 -0.47 1.78
N THR A 51 -0.07 -1.23 1.09
CA THR A 51 0.92 -2.08 1.74
C THR A 51 1.95 -1.26 2.52
N ALA A 52 2.34 -0.07 2.06
CA ALA A 52 3.20 0.84 2.83
C ALA A 52 2.51 1.34 4.10
N LEU A 53 1.24 1.77 3.99
CA LEU A 53 0.45 2.20 5.14
C LEU A 53 0.37 1.08 6.20
N HIS A 54 0.06 -0.15 5.79
CA HIS A 54 -0.09 -1.26 6.73
C HIS A 54 1.21 -1.79 7.30
N LYS A 55 2.26 -1.95 6.48
CA LYS A 55 3.54 -2.52 6.95
C LYS A 55 4.37 -1.54 7.77
N LEU A 56 4.28 -0.24 7.49
CA LEU A 56 5.11 0.76 8.16
C LEU A 56 4.38 1.43 9.33
N TYR A 57 3.10 1.78 9.17
CA TYR A 57 2.40 2.60 10.16
C TYR A 57 1.31 1.87 10.93
N LEU A 58 0.69 0.83 10.36
CA LEU A 58 -0.42 0.10 10.99
C LEU A 58 -0.07 -1.37 11.21
N ASN A 59 1.12 -1.64 11.75
CA ASN A 59 1.60 -2.99 12.03
C ASN A 59 1.19 -3.42 13.45
N PRO A 60 0.62 -4.63 13.66
CA PRO A 60 0.28 -5.65 12.66
C PRO A 60 -0.84 -5.21 11.71
N ALA A 61 -0.71 -5.56 10.43
CA ALA A 61 -1.61 -5.12 9.36
C ALA A 61 -3.10 -5.48 9.64
N PRO A 62 -4.02 -4.51 9.59
CA PRO A 62 -5.44 -4.73 9.94
C PRO A 62 -6.27 -5.33 8.80
N ARG A 63 -5.76 -5.31 7.57
CA ARG A 63 -6.37 -5.97 6.41
C ARG A 63 -5.30 -6.44 5.43
N TYR A 64 -5.64 -7.43 4.63
CA TYR A 64 -4.73 -8.01 3.66
C TYR A 64 -4.43 -7.02 2.52
N SER A 65 -3.17 -6.97 2.12
CA SER A 65 -2.64 -6.17 1.00
C SER A 65 -1.39 -6.86 0.45
N GLU A 66 -1.37 -7.10 -0.85
CA GLU A 66 -0.39 -8.03 -1.47
C GLU A 66 0.55 -7.39 -2.51
N ASP A 67 0.28 -6.14 -2.89
CA ASP A 67 1.02 -5.44 -3.93
C ASP A 67 2.12 -4.53 -3.34
N ILE A 68 3.27 -4.42 -4.01
CA ILE A 68 4.29 -3.42 -3.69
C ILE A 68 4.13 -2.25 -4.67
N ASP A 69 3.59 -1.14 -4.19
CA ASP A 69 3.46 0.11 -4.96
C ASP A 69 4.65 1.03 -4.67
N LEU A 70 5.36 1.42 -5.71
CA LEU A 70 6.54 2.29 -5.65
C LEU A 70 6.32 3.54 -6.50
N VAL A 71 7.02 4.62 -6.15
CA VAL A 71 7.19 5.80 -7.01
C VAL A 71 8.66 5.93 -7.38
N GLN A 72 8.93 6.19 -8.65
CA GLN A 72 10.22 6.69 -9.08
C GLN A 72 10.39 8.13 -8.57
N ILE A 73 11.34 8.38 -7.68
CA ILE A 73 11.54 9.71 -7.07
C ILE A 73 12.15 10.69 -8.08
N LYS A 74 13.19 10.24 -8.79
CA LYS A 74 13.92 11.08 -9.75
C LYS A 74 13.40 10.81 -11.16
N GLN A 75 12.89 11.84 -11.83
CA GLN A 75 12.49 11.73 -13.23
C GLN A 75 13.67 11.22 -14.07
N GLY A 76 13.43 10.22 -14.91
CA GLY A 76 14.48 9.59 -15.71
C GLY A 76 14.07 8.25 -16.29
N PRO A 77 14.98 7.55 -16.99
CA PRO A 77 14.69 6.24 -17.55
C PRO A 77 14.44 5.23 -16.44
N ILE A 78 13.33 4.51 -16.56
CA ILE A 78 12.93 3.42 -15.65
C ILE A 78 13.71 2.12 -15.89
N LYS A 79 14.34 1.95 -17.05
CA LYS A 79 15.03 0.71 -17.43
C LYS A 79 16.14 0.30 -16.43
N PRO A 80 17.07 1.20 -16.02
CA PRO A 80 18.08 0.84 -15.03
C PRO A 80 17.51 0.40 -13.68
N ILE A 81 16.42 1.05 -13.23
CA ILE A 81 15.69 0.65 -12.01
C ILE A 81 15.13 -0.76 -12.16
N MET A 82 14.51 -1.07 -13.30
CA MET A 82 13.96 -2.42 -13.56
C MET A 82 15.06 -3.47 -13.66
N GLU A 83 16.18 -3.17 -14.31
CA GLU A 83 17.35 -4.06 -14.36
C GLU A 83 17.84 -4.36 -12.94
N ARG A 84 18.06 -3.33 -12.13
CA ARG A 84 18.54 -3.48 -10.75
C ARG A 84 17.56 -4.23 -9.84
N ILE A 85 16.25 -4.01 -9.97
CA ILE A 85 15.23 -4.84 -9.27
C ILE A 85 15.38 -6.32 -9.61
N GLY A 86 15.82 -6.66 -10.83
CA GLY A 86 16.02 -8.05 -11.26
C GLY A 86 17.27 -8.69 -10.69
N GLU A 87 18.26 -7.87 -10.34
CA GLU A 87 19.50 -8.33 -9.72
C GLU A 87 19.35 -8.56 -8.21
N VAL A 88 18.43 -7.85 -7.55
CA VAL A 88 18.21 -7.97 -6.09
C VAL A 88 17.07 -8.94 -5.75
N ILE A 89 16.02 -9.04 -6.56
CA ILE A 89 14.93 -10.00 -6.34
C ILE A 89 15.21 -11.28 -7.12
N THR A 90 15.99 -12.17 -6.50
CA THR A 90 16.51 -13.41 -7.11
C THR A 90 15.96 -14.69 -6.49
N PHE A 91 15.10 -14.58 -5.47
CA PHE A 91 14.63 -15.70 -4.67
C PHE A 91 13.37 -16.40 -5.21
N PHE A 92 12.96 -16.09 -6.44
CA PHE A 92 11.89 -16.80 -7.14
C PHE A 92 12.48 -17.83 -8.09
N GLU A 93 11.85 -19.00 -8.18
CA GLU A 93 12.28 -20.08 -9.08
C GLU A 93 11.99 -19.75 -10.56
N GLU A 94 10.97 -18.93 -10.83
CA GLU A 94 10.57 -18.55 -12.18
C GLU A 94 11.05 -17.15 -12.56
N ASP A 95 11.35 -16.99 -13.85
CA ASP A 95 11.65 -15.70 -14.42
C ASP A 95 10.50 -14.71 -14.25
N ARG A 96 10.85 -13.50 -13.83
CA ARG A 96 9.91 -12.39 -13.75
C ARG A 96 9.36 -12.00 -15.11
N LYS A 97 8.11 -11.52 -15.13
CA LYS A 97 7.52 -10.87 -16.32
C LYS A 97 7.39 -9.37 -16.09
N THR A 98 7.84 -8.57 -17.06
CA THR A 98 7.68 -7.11 -17.04
C THR A 98 6.52 -6.69 -17.93
N GLN A 99 5.67 -5.78 -17.46
CA GLN A 99 4.61 -5.15 -18.25
C GLN A 99 4.76 -3.64 -18.21
N ASN A 100 4.72 -2.99 -19.38
CA ASN A 100 4.65 -1.55 -19.48
C ASN A 100 3.20 -1.15 -19.80
N ARG A 101 2.53 -0.47 -18.86
CA ARG A 101 1.20 0.12 -19.07
C ARG A 101 1.33 1.62 -18.87
N GLY A 102 0.57 2.43 -19.61
CA GLY A 102 0.80 3.87 -19.72
C GLY A 102 1.07 4.65 -18.41
N HIS A 103 0.55 4.21 -17.26
CA HIS A 103 0.71 4.87 -15.96
C HIS A 103 1.87 4.34 -15.09
N GLY A 104 2.52 3.23 -15.45
CA GLY A 104 3.59 2.64 -14.66
C GLY A 104 4.08 1.29 -15.20
N ILE A 105 5.23 0.84 -14.69
CA ILE A 105 5.80 -0.46 -15.06
C ILE A 105 5.60 -1.46 -13.94
N LYS A 106 5.28 -2.69 -14.33
CA LYS A 106 5.00 -3.79 -13.41
C LYS A 106 6.04 -4.88 -13.57
N ALA A 107 6.60 -5.36 -12.46
CA ALA A 107 7.32 -6.63 -12.38
C ALA A 107 6.44 -7.66 -11.68
N LEU A 108 6.28 -8.82 -12.32
CA LEU A 108 5.44 -9.92 -11.84
C LEU A 108 6.31 -11.14 -11.59
N TYR A 109 6.37 -11.57 -10.34
CA TYR A 109 7.07 -12.79 -9.92
C TYR A 109 6.02 -13.83 -9.54
N ARG A 110 5.97 -14.95 -10.27
CA ARG A 110 5.00 -16.01 -10.01
C ARG A 110 5.63 -17.08 -9.13
N PHE A 111 4.81 -17.66 -8.27
CA PHE A 111 5.17 -18.79 -7.44
C PHE A 111 3.92 -19.60 -7.10
N THR A 112 4.11 -20.82 -6.63
CA THR A 112 3.04 -21.66 -6.10
C THR A 112 3.17 -21.65 -4.58
N SER A 113 2.08 -21.36 -3.87
CA SER A 113 2.09 -21.35 -2.40
C SER A 113 2.34 -22.75 -1.86
N GLU A 114 3.07 -22.86 -0.76
CA GLU A 114 3.54 -24.15 -0.25
C GLU A 114 2.42 -24.93 0.46
N TYR A 115 1.49 -24.25 1.13
CA TYR A 115 0.40 -24.92 1.86
C TYR A 115 -0.79 -25.28 0.97
N GLU A 116 -1.37 -24.28 0.31
CA GLU A 116 -2.59 -24.43 -0.47
C GLU A 116 -2.35 -24.86 -1.92
N GLU A 117 -1.09 -24.94 -2.37
CA GLU A 117 -0.72 -25.29 -3.75
C GLU A 117 -1.40 -24.39 -4.82
N ILE A 118 -1.72 -23.15 -4.46
CA ILE A 118 -2.36 -22.19 -5.34
C ILE A 118 -1.33 -21.34 -6.07
N ARG A 119 -1.67 -20.93 -7.29
CA ARG A 119 -0.80 -20.12 -8.12
C ARG A 119 -0.90 -18.65 -7.74
N MET A 120 0.15 -18.10 -7.14
CA MET A 120 0.22 -16.72 -6.66
C MET A 120 1.20 -15.87 -7.47
N ARG A 121 1.24 -14.57 -7.13
CA ARG A 121 2.23 -13.64 -7.66
C ARG A 121 2.57 -12.55 -6.65
N LEU A 122 3.83 -12.16 -6.62
CA LEU A 122 4.24 -10.85 -6.12
C LEU A 122 4.18 -9.85 -7.28
N LYS A 123 3.44 -8.76 -7.08
CA LYS A 123 3.35 -7.64 -8.04
C LYS A 123 4.08 -6.43 -7.48
N LEU A 124 5.10 -5.98 -8.19
CA LEU A 124 5.73 -4.67 -8.00
C LEU A 124 5.19 -3.74 -9.08
N GLU A 125 4.68 -2.58 -8.68
CA GLU A 125 4.19 -1.54 -9.58
C GLU A 125 4.91 -0.23 -9.31
N ILE A 126 5.57 0.33 -10.32
CA ILE A 126 6.32 1.58 -10.20
C ILE A 126 5.60 2.67 -10.99
N ASN A 127 5.09 3.66 -10.27
CA ASN A 127 4.59 4.89 -10.87
C ASN A 127 5.76 5.73 -11.38
N CYS A 128 5.75 6.02 -12.68
CA CYS A 128 6.81 6.75 -13.39
C CYS A 128 6.33 8.11 -13.91
N ARG A 129 5.28 8.69 -13.30
CA ARG A 129 4.70 9.98 -13.70
C ARG A 129 4.60 10.94 -12.51
N GLU A 130 4.14 10.45 -11.37
CA GLU A 130 3.97 11.22 -10.13
C GLU A 130 5.31 11.27 -9.36
N HIS A 131 6.33 11.92 -9.94
CA HIS A 131 7.66 12.09 -9.33
C HIS A 131 7.66 13.20 -8.26
N PHE A 132 6.77 13.14 -7.27
CA PHE A 132 6.64 14.18 -6.26
C PHE A 132 6.19 13.65 -4.90
N ASN A 133 6.36 14.52 -3.91
CA ASN A 133 5.88 14.42 -2.54
C ASN A 133 5.39 15.81 -2.10
N VAL A 134 4.38 15.85 -1.24
CA VAL A 134 3.85 17.10 -0.66
C VAL A 134 4.52 17.38 0.68
N LEU A 135 4.68 16.33 1.50
CA LEU A 135 5.35 16.37 2.79
C LEU A 135 6.74 15.74 2.67
N ASP A 136 7.62 16.03 3.63
CA ASP A 136 8.99 15.51 3.62
C ASP A 136 9.03 13.98 3.58
N TRP A 137 10.01 13.47 2.83
CA TRP A 137 10.31 12.05 2.81
C TRP A 137 10.63 11.51 4.20
N VAL A 138 10.12 10.31 4.50
CA VAL A 138 10.46 9.56 5.71
C VAL A 138 11.40 8.42 5.34
N ASP A 139 12.51 8.29 6.06
CA ASP A 139 13.38 7.12 6.02
C ASP A 139 13.00 6.18 7.19
N PHE A 140 12.06 5.28 6.94
CA PHE A 140 11.44 4.42 7.96
C PHE A 140 12.35 3.21 8.28
N PRO A 141 12.73 2.98 9.55
CA PRO A 141 13.52 1.80 9.91
C PRO A 141 12.68 0.53 9.77
N TYR A 142 13.16 -0.43 8.98
CA TYR A 142 12.45 -1.67 8.72
C TYR A 142 13.37 -2.88 8.87
N ALA A 143 12.90 -3.89 9.59
CA ALA A 143 13.65 -5.11 9.85
C ALA A 143 12.74 -6.34 9.72
N VAL A 144 13.32 -7.42 9.20
CA VAL A 144 12.69 -8.72 9.07
C VAL A 144 13.61 -9.72 9.73
N GLN A 145 13.06 -10.55 10.60
CA GLN A 145 13.77 -11.64 11.25
C GLN A 145 12.91 -12.90 11.17
N SER A 146 13.37 -13.87 10.39
CA SER A 146 12.73 -15.17 10.21
C SER A 146 13.78 -16.21 9.85
N GLU A 147 13.44 -17.49 9.97
CA GLU A 147 14.33 -18.59 9.57
C GLU A 147 14.62 -18.64 8.07
N TRP A 148 13.73 -18.06 7.25
CA TRP A 148 13.94 -18.01 5.80
C TRP A 148 14.77 -16.79 5.37
N PHE A 149 14.66 -15.68 6.10
CA PHE A 149 15.31 -14.42 5.77
C PHE A 149 15.48 -13.53 7.00
N GLU A 150 16.65 -12.92 7.11
CA GLU A 150 16.97 -11.88 8.08
C GLU A 150 17.63 -10.69 7.37
N GLY A 151 17.17 -9.47 7.68
CA GLY A 151 17.76 -8.26 7.14
C GLY A 151 17.08 -7.00 7.67
N ASN A 152 17.74 -5.87 7.49
CA ASN A 152 17.23 -4.56 7.90
C ASN A 152 17.66 -3.49 6.90
N CYS A 153 16.85 -2.43 6.78
CA CYS A 153 17.10 -1.31 5.90
C CYS A 153 16.37 -0.05 6.41
N LYS A 154 16.57 1.07 5.70
CA LYS A 154 15.70 2.24 5.81
C LYS A 154 14.88 2.35 4.54
N ILE A 155 13.57 2.20 4.67
CA ILE A 155 12.63 2.33 3.56
C ILE A 155 12.31 3.80 3.38
N ARG A 156 12.66 4.33 2.20
CA ARG A 156 12.21 5.65 1.76
C ARG A 156 10.71 5.57 1.49
N THR A 157 9.91 6.37 2.19
CA THR A 157 8.44 6.36 2.09
C THR A 157 7.86 7.75 2.33
N TYR A 158 6.56 7.88 2.12
CA TYR A 158 5.78 9.07 2.43
C TYR A 158 5.40 9.10 3.91
N SER A 159 5.14 10.30 4.44
CA SER A 159 4.53 10.43 5.77
C SER A 159 3.16 9.76 5.81
N ILE A 160 2.69 9.37 7.00
CA ILE A 160 1.36 8.77 7.15
C ILE A 160 0.26 9.70 6.62
N ASN A 161 0.35 11.00 6.87
CA ASN A 161 -0.64 11.98 6.42
C ASN A 161 -0.69 12.07 4.89
N GLU A 162 0.45 12.00 4.21
CA GLU A 162 0.47 12.00 2.74
C GLU A 162 -0.07 10.68 2.15
N LEU A 163 0.24 9.53 2.77
CA LEU A 163 -0.37 8.25 2.38
C LEU A 163 -1.90 8.30 2.53
N LEU A 164 -2.41 8.91 3.60
CA LEU A 164 -3.83 9.09 3.84
C LEU A 164 -4.46 10.12 2.89
N GLY A 165 -3.76 11.19 2.52
CA GLY A 165 -4.20 12.12 1.47
C GLY A 165 -4.38 11.43 0.12
N ALA A 166 -3.44 10.56 -0.26
CA ALA A 166 -3.57 9.72 -1.45
C ALA A 166 -4.72 8.70 -1.34
N LYS A 167 -5.02 8.19 -0.13
CA LYS A 167 -6.19 7.33 0.14
C LYS A 167 -7.50 8.10 0.00
N LEU A 168 -7.55 9.34 0.49
CA LEU A 168 -8.70 10.22 0.30
C LEU A 168 -8.95 10.51 -1.18
N ARG A 169 -7.89 10.73 -1.98
CA ARG A 169 -8.00 10.86 -3.44
C ARG A 169 -8.58 9.59 -4.06
N ALA A 170 -8.04 8.43 -3.69
CA ALA A 170 -8.53 7.15 -4.21
C ALA A 170 -10.00 6.94 -3.82
N LEU A 171 -10.35 7.19 -2.55
CA LEU A 171 -11.71 7.10 -2.07
C LEU A 171 -12.62 8.00 -2.89
N TYR A 172 -12.26 9.25 -3.18
CA TYR A 172 -13.06 10.14 -4.03
C TYR A 172 -13.25 9.58 -5.45
N GLN A 173 -12.16 9.15 -6.10
CA GLN A 173 -12.12 8.77 -7.51
C GLN A 173 -12.69 7.37 -7.83
N ARG A 174 -12.76 6.45 -6.86
CA ARG A 174 -13.28 5.08 -7.07
C ARG A 174 -14.20 4.62 -5.94
N SER A 175 -15.10 3.68 -6.25
CA SER A 175 -15.97 3.03 -5.26
C SER A 175 -15.27 1.79 -4.67
N LYS A 176 -14.45 1.99 -3.63
CA LYS A 176 -13.79 0.92 -2.84
C LYS A 176 -13.78 1.23 -1.35
N GLY A 177 -14.50 0.44 -0.55
CA GLY A 177 -14.64 0.58 0.91
C GLY A 177 -13.32 0.45 1.66
N ARG A 178 -12.34 -0.29 1.11
CA ARG A 178 -10.99 -0.37 1.68
C ARG A 178 -10.26 0.96 1.84
N ASP A 179 -10.58 1.97 1.03
CA ASP A 179 -9.96 3.29 1.17
C ASP A 179 -10.60 4.08 2.32
N LEU A 180 -11.91 3.92 2.56
CA LEU A 180 -12.59 4.44 3.75
C LEU A 180 -12.09 3.74 5.03
N PHE A 181 -11.97 2.42 4.97
CA PHE A 181 -11.44 1.63 6.08
C PHE A 181 -10.03 2.09 6.46
N ASP A 182 -9.13 2.30 5.50
CA ASP A 182 -7.76 2.73 5.80
C ASP A 182 -7.72 4.08 6.52
N LEU A 183 -8.58 5.03 6.12
CA LEU A 183 -8.70 6.34 6.78
C LEU A 183 -9.24 6.19 8.21
N ASP A 184 -10.33 5.43 8.38
CA ASP A 184 -10.97 5.20 9.67
C ASP A 184 -10.08 4.40 10.65
N TYR A 185 -9.33 3.43 10.13
CA TYR A 185 -8.43 2.66 10.96
C TYR A 185 -7.23 3.51 11.38
N ALA A 186 -6.64 4.28 10.47
CA ALA A 186 -5.49 5.12 10.79
C ALA A 186 -5.80 6.16 11.86
N ARG A 187 -6.93 6.90 11.75
CA ARG A 187 -7.32 7.89 12.76
C ARG A 187 -7.50 7.33 14.17
N ARG A 188 -7.80 6.03 14.29
CA ARG A 188 -8.08 5.37 15.58
C ARG A 188 -6.83 4.85 16.25
N ASN A 189 -5.75 4.67 15.48
CA ASN A 189 -4.56 3.95 15.92
C ASN A 189 -3.28 4.78 15.79
N MET A 190 -3.32 5.92 15.10
CA MET A 190 -2.18 6.80 14.86
C MET A 190 -2.59 8.25 15.10
N ASP A 191 -1.59 9.07 15.47
CA ASP A 191 -1.75 10.52 15.45
C ASP A 191 -1.70 10.99 13.99
N ILE A 192 -2.80 11.58 13.53
CA ILE A 192 -2.96 12.03 12.15
C ILE A 192 -3.31 13.51 12.11
N ASN A 193 -2.79 14.22 11.11
CA ASN A 193 -3.08 15.63 10.90
C ASN A 193 -4.05 15.78 9.73
N ILE A 194 -5.31 16.13 10.03
CA ILE A 194 -6.37 16.30 9.02
C ILE A 194 -6.02 17.40 8.03
N ASP A 195 -5.40 18.50 8.47
CA ASP A 195 -5.07 19.63 7.59
C ASP A 195 -4.00 19.22 6.56
N GLU A 196 -2.97 18.48 6.99
CA GLU A 196 -1.95 17.90 6.11
C GLU A 196 -2.55 16.86 5.14
N ILE A 197 -3.48 16.02 5.60
CA ILE A 197 -4.18 15.04 4.75
C ILE A 197 -4.97 15.76 3.64
N LEU A 198 -5.67 16.84 4.00
CA LEU A 198 -6.46 17.64 3.06
C LEU A 198 -5.56 18.40 2.08
N GLU A 199 -4.45 18.97 2.55
CA GLU A 199 -3.42 19.58 1.69
C GLU A 199 -2.90 18.58 0.67
N CYS A 200 -2.44 17.41 1.14
CA CYS A 200 -1.98 16.34 0.26
C CYS A 200 -3.06 15.95 -0.75
N PHE A 201 -4.29 15.71 -0.30
CA PHE A 201 -5.39 15.37 -1.20
C PHE A 201 -5.59 16.41 -2.32
N ARG A 202 -5.60 17.71 -1.98
CA ARG A 202 -5.78 18.79 -2.96
C ARG A 202 -4.66 18.77 -4.00
N GLU A 203 -3.40 18.70 -3.56
CA GLU A 203 -2.23 18.64 -4.44
C GLU A 203 -2.27 17.41 -5.36
N TYR A 204 -2.60 16.23 -4.82
CA TYR A 204 -2.72 15.00 -5.60
C TYR A 204 -3.87 15.05 -6.62
N ILE A 205 -4.97 15.78 -6.35
CA ILE A 205 -6.04 16.00 -7.34
C ILE A 205 -5.58 16.94 -8.45
N VAL A 206 -4.98 18.08 -8.09
CA VAL A 206 -4.47 19.07 -9.05
C VAL A 206 -3.46 18.41 -9.98
N PHE A 207 -2.49 17.69 -9.41
CA PHE A 207 -1.47 16.99 -10.19
C PHE A 207 -2.07 15.89 -11.08
N GLY A 208 -2.99 15.08 -10.54
CA GLY A 208 -3.51 13.90 -11.24
C GLY A 208 -4.57 14.21 -12.31
N THR A 209 -5.23 15.36 -12.23
CA THR A 209 -6.38 15.70 -13.10
C THR A 209 -6.23 17.00 -13.88
N GLU A 210 -5.23 17.83 -13.56
CA GLU A 210 -5.08 19.21 -14.06
C GLU A 210 -6.33 20.08 -13.80
N LYS A 211 -7.14 19.71 -12.81
CA LYS A 211 -8.38 20.39 -12.41
C LYS A 211 -8.32 20.83 -10.95
N LYS A 212 -9.23 21.74 -10.61
CA LYS A 212 -9.44 22.15 -9.21
C LYS A 212 -9.92 20.95 -8.38
N PRO A 213 -9.49 20.86 -7.10
CA PRO A 213 -10.08 19.92 -6.15
C PRO A 213 -11.61 20.09 -6.07
N PRO A 214 -12.36 19.02 -5.81
CA PRO A 214 -13.79 19.11 -5.62
C PRO A 214 -14.10 20.03 -4.43
N SER A 215 -15.18 20.79 -4.55
CA SER A 215 -15.75 21.50 -3.41
C SER A 215 -16.24 20.51 -2.35
N GLN A 216 -16.36 20.99 -1.11
CA GLN A 216 -16.96 20.26 0.00
C GLN A 216 -18.30 19.60 -0.41
N LYS A 217 -19.17 20.35 -1.10
CA LYS A 217 -20.48 19.86 -1.55
C LYS A 217 -20.36 18.72 -2.57
N GLU A 218 -19.45 18.84 -3.54
CA GLU A 218 -19.23 17.79 -4.54
C GLU A 218 -18.63 16.53 -3.91
N PHE A 219 -17.73 16.69 -2.94
CA PHE A 219 -17.17 15.55 -2.21
C PHE A 219 -18.24 14.87 -1.35
N LEU A 220 -19.05 15.63 -0.63
CA LEU A 220 -20.13 15.09 0.20
C LEU A 220 -21.13 14.27 -0.62
N GLN A 221 -21.62 14.82 -1.74
CA GLN A 221 -22.53 14.11 -2.65
C GLN A 221 -21.93 12.80 -3.18
N ASN A 222 -20.62 12.82 -3.47
CA ASN A 222 -19.89 11.64 -3.93
C ASN A 222 -19.77 10.55 -2.85
N ILE A 223 -19.63 10.94 -1.58
CA ILE A 223 -19.59 10.01 -0.44
C ILE A 223 -20.97 9.46 -0.10
N GLU A 224 -22.00 10.30 -0.09
CA GLU A 224 -23.40 9.87 0.12
C GLU A 224 -23.83 8.86 -0.96
N ALA A 225 -23.40 9.04 -2.21
CA ALA A 225 -23.67 8.07 -3.27
C ALA A 225 -23.02 6.70 -2.99
N LYS A 226 -21.83 6.66 -2.39
CA LYS A 226 -21.13 5.42 -2.03
C LYS A 226 -21.70 4.75 -0.79
N GLU A 227 -22.17 5.54 0.17
CA GLU A 227 -22.84 5.04 1.38
C GLU A 227 -24.12 4.26 1.03
N ASN A 228 -24.80 4.65 -0.06
CA ASN A 228 -25.98 3.98 -0.58
C ASN A 228 -25.69 2.87 -1.61
N ASP A 229 -24.43 2.56 -1.90
CA ASP A 229 -24.01 1.55 -2.89
C ASP A 229 -23.75 0.19 -2.20
N PRO A 230 -24.56 -0.86 -2.46
CA PRO A 230 -24.37 -2.18 -1.86
C PRO A 230 -23.01 -2.81 -2.17
N ASP A 231 -22.43 -2.53 -3.35
CA ASP A 231 -21.13 -3.09 -3.73
C ASP A 231 -19.98 -2.47 -2.92
N PHE A 232 -20.18 -1.26 -2.38
CA PHE A 232 -19.22 -0.57 -1.53
C PHE A 232 -19.26 -1.07 -0.08
N THR A 233 -20.42 -1.53 0.41
CA THR A 233 -20.60 -1.95 1.81
C THR A 233 -20.12 -3.38 2.08
N GLY A 234 -20.13 -4.26 1.08
CA GLY A 234 -19.69 -5.65 1.22
C GLY A 234 -18.19 -5.92 0.95
N ASP A 235 -17.40 -4.91 0.55
CA ASP A 235 -16.06 -5.16 -0.02
C ASP A 235 -14.95 -5.47 1.01
N MET A 236 -15.22 -5.30 2.30
CA MET A 236 -14.24 -5.42 3.38
C MET A 236 -14.19 -6.79 4.05
N GLU A 237 -15.28 -7.56 4.06
CA GLU A 237 -15.40 -8.76 4.90
C GLU A 237 -14.30 -9.80 4.63
N ALA A 238 -13.91 -9.98 3.36
CA ALA A 238 -12.87 -10.94 2.96
C ALA A 238 -11.44 -10.40 3.14
N LEU A 239 -11.27 -9.11 3.43
CA LEU A 239 -9.96 -8.46 3.52
C LEU A 239 -9.49 -8.25 4.96
N LEU A 240 -10.40 -8.14 5.92
CA LEU A 240 -10.05 -7.81 7.30
C LEU A 240 -9.30 -8.95 7.98
N ARG A 241 -8.31 -8.58 8.82
CA ARG A 241 -7.72 -9.52 9.77
C ARG A 241 -8.83 -9.99 10.73
N PRO A 242 -8.84 -11.27 11.17
CA PRO A 242 -10.00 -11.85 11.88
C PRO A 242 -10.44 -11.11 13.14
N GLU A 243 -9.50 -10.43 13.81
CA GLU A 243 -9.72 -9.71 15.07
C GLU A 243 -10.20 -8.26 14.86
N ILE A 244 -10.25 -7.79 13.62
CA ILE A 244 -10.55 -6.39 13.33
C ILE A 244 -12.06 -6.22 13.17
N GLU A 245 -12.64 -5.51 14.13
CA GLU A 245 -14.00 -4.99 14.03
C GLU A 245 -14.02 -3.68 13.23
N TYR A 246 -14.92 -3.60 12.26
CA TYR A 246 -15.13 -2.43 11.44
C TYR A 246 -16.60 -2.05 11.38
N ASN A 247 -16.91 -0.83 11.82
CA ASN A 247 -18.23 -0.25 11.67
C ASN A 247 -18.16 0.83 10.57
N GLN A 248 -18.67 0.48 9.40
CA GLN A 248 -18.60 1.32 8.22
C GLN A 248 -19.48 2.57 8.32
N GLU A 249 -20.62 2.50 9.00
CA GLU A 249 -21.50 3.66 9.23
C GLU A 249 -20.76 4.73 10.04
N LYS A 250 -20.10 4.34 11.14
CA LYS A 250 -19.28 5.25 11.96
C LYS A 250 -18.10 5.83 11.17
N ALA A 251 -17.53 5.05 10.23
CA ALA A 251 -16.46 5.54 9.37
C ALA A 251 -16.97 6.63 8.41
N PHE A 252 -18.16 6.45 7.84
CA PHE A 252 -18.82 7.48 7.03
C PHE A 252 -19.19 8.72 7.85
N GLU A 253 -19.77 8.54 9.04
CA GLU A 253 -20.09 9.65 9.96
C GLU A 253 -18.85 10.49 10.28
N TRP A 254 -17.76 9.84 10.66
CA TRP A 254 -16.50 10.54 10.93
C TRP A 254 -15.97 11.26 9.68
N LEU A 255 -15.96 10.60 8.52
CA LEU A 255 -15.46 11.21 7.29
C LEU A 255 -16.26 12.48 6.95
N LYS A 256 -17.58 12.43 7.08
CA LYS A 256 -18.48 13.57 6.81
C LYS A 256 -18.24 14.71 7.81
N ASN A 257 -18.24 14.41 9.10
CA ASN A 257 -18.26 15.43 10.16
C ASN A 257 -16.88 16.02 10.49
N GLU A 258 -15.79 15.26 10.30
CA GLU A 258 -14.46 15.73 10.71
C GLU A 258 -13.56 16.09 9.54
N LEU A 259 -13.67 15.37 8.43
CA LEU A 259 -12.77 15.56 7.29
C LEU A 259 -13.43 16.45 6.22
N ILE A 260 -14.64 16.10 5.78
CA ILE A 260 -15.34 16.85 4.73
C ILE A 260 -15.79 18.23 5.23
N GLU A 261 -16.14 18.36 6.52
CA GLU A 261 -16.46 19.68 7.11
C GLU A 261 -15.31 20.70 7.04
N ARG A 262 -14.06 20.23 6.97
CA ARG A 262 -12.85 21.07 6.95
C ARG A 262 -12.28 21.33 5.54
N MET A 263 -12.98 20.87 4.49
CA MET A 263 -12.54 20.97 3.09
C MET A 263 -12.64 22.36 2.48
#